data_AF-A0A522Q045-F1
#
_entry.id   AF-A0A522Q045-F1
#
_cell.length_a   1.000
_cell.length_b   1.000
_cell.length_c   1.000
_cell.angle_alpha   90.00
_cell.angle_beta   90.00
_cell.angle_gamma   90.00
#
_symmetry.space_group_name_H-M   'P 1'
#
loop_
_entity.id
_entity.type
_entity.pdbx_description
1 polymer ?
#
loop_
_entity_poly.entity_id
_entity_poly.type
_entity_poly.pdbx_seq_one_letter_code
_entity_poly.pdbx_strand_id
1 'polypeptide(L)'
;MCHSLGTQASRFCVQLITNWKEESGAELVEAAVVLPILLMLLLGIVTFGRAWNVYQTITRAAREGAKSAVLTPCANSAYCSGATNYTSTDIWTNFVGPVLQSDNLDPTLVANSSITYVQMDPNGTPPHVCGIELTFAYPYTFSLPFTSVNLSTINLSTTVRMRLENQPAICPIGTSY
;
A
#
# COMPACT_ATOMS: atom_id res chain seq x y z
N MET A 1 -56.98 -14.44 -79.01
CA MET A 1 -56.57 -13.29 -79.83
C MET A 1 -56.12 -12.18 -78.91
N CYS A 2 -54.81 -11.98 -78.79
CA CYS A 2 -54.19 -10.70 -78.45
C CYS A 2 -52.80 -10.72 -79.08
N HIS A 3 -52.59 -9.80 -80.02
CA HIS A 3 -51.29 -9.31 -80.52
C HIS A 3 -50.40 -8.88 -79.33
N SER A 4 -49.07 -8.77 -79.34
CA SER A 4 -47.99 -8.92 -80.33
C SER A 4 -46.67 -8.49 -79.64
N LEU A 5 -45.51 -8.90 -80.19
CA LEU A 5 -44.17 -8.31 -80.00
C LEU A 5 -43.56 -8.43 -78.58
N GLY A 6 -42.29 -8.73 -78.38
CA GLY A 6 -41.12 -8.72 -79.24
C GLY A 6 -39.92 -8.33 -78.37
N THR A 7 -38.82 -9.08 -78.53
CA THR A 7 -37.42 -8.60 -78.47
C THR A 7 -36.85 -7.96 -77.19
N GLN A 8 -35.78 -8.60 -76.70
CA GLN A 8 -34.44 -8.06 -76.39
C GLN A 8 -33.88 -8.47 -75.02
N ALA A 9 -32.84 -9.28 -75.12
CA ALA A 9 -31.80 -9.45 -74.14
C ALA A 9 -31.27 -8.10 -73.64
N SER A 10 -31.00 -7.98 -72.35
CA SER A 10 -29.83 -7.24 -71.88
C SER A 10 -29.59 -7.48 -70.41
N ARG A 11 -28.31 -7.74 -70.13
CA ARG A 11 -27.66 -7.83 -68.83
C ARG A 11 -28.00 -6.64 -67.94
N PHE A 12 -28.44 -6.89 -66.72
CA PHE A 12 -28.31 -5.95 -65.62
C PHE A 12 -27.85 -6.74 -64.39
N CYS A 13 -26.57 -7.10 -64.39
CA CYS A 13 -25.55 -6.43 -63.57
C CYS A 13 -25.95 -6.40 -62.09
N VAL A 14 -25.54 -7.47 -61.40
CA VAL A 14 -25.33 -7.50 -59.96
C VAL A 14 -24.30 -6.42 -59.63
N GLN A 15 -24.74 -5.26 -59.15
CA GLN A 15 -23.91 -4.27 -58.49
C GLN A 15 -24.76 -3.52 -57.44
N LEU A 16 -25.16 -4.23 -56.38
CA LEU A 16 -25.30 -3.55 -55.09
C LEU A 16 -23.93 -3.61 -54.42
N ILE A 17 -23.04 -2.74 -54.90
CA ILE A 17 -21.80 -2.43 -54.21
C ILE A 17 -22.20 -1.74 -52.92
N THR A 18 -21.98 -2.45 -51.81
CA THR A 18 -22.00 -1.97 -50.44
C THR A 18 -21.04 -0.80 -50.31
N ASN A 19 -21.55 0.42 -50.43
CA ASN A 19 -20.81 1.63 -50.04
C ASN A 19 -21.03 1.87 -48.54
N TRP A 20 -20.42 0.99 -47.74
CA TRP A 20 -20.26 1.25 -46.31
C TRP A 20 -19.04 2.15 -46.20
N LYS A 21 -19.32 3.43 -45.93
CA LYS A 21 -18.34 4.50 -45.77
C LYS A 21 -17.24 4.07 -44.79
N GLU A 22 -16.04 3.83 -45.31
CA GLU A 22 -14.87 3.30 -44.57
C GLU A 22 -14.32 4.27 -43.52
N GLU A 23 -14.69 5.55 -43.57
CA GLU A 23 -14.18 6.58 -42.65
C GLU A 23 -14.73 6.45 -41.22
N SER A 24 -15.91 5.86 -41.03
CA SER A 24 -16.52 5.73 -39.69
C SER A 24 -15.97 4.58 -38.85
N GLY A 25 -15.18 3.67 -39.44
CA GLY A 25 -14.56 2.55 -38.73
C GLY A 25 -13.22 2.90 -38.08
N ALA A 26 -12.48 3.85 -38.65
CA ALA A 26 -11.14 4.22 -38.18
C ALA A 26 -11.17 4.86 -36.78
N GLU A 27 -12.13 5.75 -36.52
CA GLU A 27 -12.29 6.42 -35.21
C GLU A 27 -12.57 5.41 -34.07
N LEU A 28 -13.37 4.38 -34.36
CA LEU A 28 -13.66 3.28 -33.43
C LEU A 28 -12.42 2.44 -33.11
N VAL A 29 -11.55 2.20 -34.11
CA VAL A 29 -10.31 1.44 -33.93
C VAL A 29 -9.28 2.25 -33.14
N GLU A 30 -9.15 3.55 -33.38
CA GLU A 30 -8.28 4.43 -32.60
C GLU A 30 -8.69 4.48 -31.13
N ALA A 31 -9.99 4.66 -30.85
CA ALA A 31 -10.51 4.63 -29.49
C ALA A 31 -10.29 3.27 -28.81
N ALA A 32 -10.43 2.17 -29.54
CA ALA A 32 -10.22 0.81 -29.03
C ALA A 32 -8.76 0.54 -28.61
N VAL A 33 -7.78 1.24 -29.19
CA VAL A 33 -6.37 1.12 -28.81
C VAL A 33 -6.01 2.02 -27.62
N VAL A 34 -6.60 3.21 -27.52
CA VAL A 34 -6.32 4.15 -26.42
C VAL A 34 -6.98 3.71 -25.11
N LEU A 35 -8.22 3.20 -25.19
CA LEU A 35 -9.00 2.78 -24.02
C LEU A 35 -8.29 1.78 -23.09
N PRO A 36 -7.66 0.68 -23.57
CA PRO A 36 -6.97 -0.26 -22.69
C PRO A 36 -5.76 0.37 -21.98
N ILE A 37 -5.02 1.28 -22.63
CA ILE A 37 -3.89 1.99 -22.03
C ILE A 37 -4.40 2.93 -20.92
N LEU A 38 -5.49 3.65 -21.19
CA LEU A 38 -6.11 4.55 -20.21
C LEU A 38 -6.65 3.77 -19.00
N LEU A 39 -7.32 2.64 -19.22
CA LEU A 39 -7.80 1.77 -18.14
C LEU A 39 -6.66 1.19 -17.31
N MET A 40 -5.58 0.75 -17.96
CA MET A 40 -4.37 0.27 -17.27
C MET A 40 -3.76 1.37 -16.38
N LEU A 41 -3.69 2.60 -16.86
CA LEU A 41 -3.20 3.74 -16.08
C LEU A 41 -4.10 4.05 -14.87
N LEU A 42 -5.42 4.03 -15.05
CA LEU A 42 -6.37 4.26 -13.95
C LEU A 42 -6.30 3.16 -12.87
N LEU A 43 -6.25 1.89 -13.27
CA LEU A 43 -6.06 0.77 -12.33
C LEU A 43 -4.69 0.85 -11.63
N GLY A 44 -3.66 1.28 -12.38
CA GLY A 44 -2.35 1.68 -11.87
C GLY A 44 -2.44 2.63 -10.68
N ILE A 45 -3.11 3.77 -10.89
CA ILE A 45 -3.26 4.81 -9.87
C ILE A 45 -4.06 4.30 -8.66
N VAL A 46 -5.14 3.57 -8.87
CA VAL A 46 -5.99 3.06 -7.76
C VAL A 46 -5.22 2.06 -6.89
N THR A 47 -4.54 1.09 -7.49
CA THR A 47 -3.78 0.08 -6.73
C THR A 47 -2.58 0.68 -6.01
N PHE A 48 -1.91 1.67 -6.62
CA PHE A 48 -0.84 2.43 -5.99
C PHE A 48 -1.37 3.28 -4.83
N GLY A 49 -2.51 3.95 -5.01
CA GLY A 49 -3.17 4.72 -3.94
C GLY A 49 -3.49 3.85 -2.74
N ARG A 50 -3.96 2.61 -2.96
CA ARG A 50 -4.18 1.63 -1.90
C ARG A 50 -2.86 1.19 -1.24
N ALA A 51 -1.80 0.93 -2.01
CA ALA A 51 -0.49 0.59 -1.45
C ALA A 51 0.06 1.72 -0.55
N TRP A 52 -0.10 2.97 -0.98
CA TRP A 52 0.30 4.14 -0.21
C TRP A 52 -0.52 4.30 1.08
N ASN A 53 -1.83 4.05 1.02
CA ASN A 53 -2.68 4.02 2.20
C ASN A 53 -2.16 3.01 3.23
N VAL A 54 -1.89 1.76 2.82
CA VAL A 54 -1.30 0.73 3.70
C VAL A 54 0.03 1.18 4.29
N TYR A 55 0.91 1.79 3.48
CA TYR A 55 2.19 2.33 3.97
C TYR A 55 2.01 3.40 5.05
N GLN A 56 1.02 4.28 4.91
CA GLN A 56 0.68 5.28 5.92
C GLN A 56 0.13 4.62 7.19
N THR A 57 -0.73 3.61 7.06
CA THR A 57 -1.28 2.85 8.19
C THR A 57 -0.19 2.18 9.01
N ILE A 58 0.70 1.41 8.38
CA ILE A 58 1.79 0.72 9.10
C ILE A 58 2.69 1.73 9.80
N THR A 59 2.93 2.90 9.19
CA THR A 59 3.76 3.95 9.80
C THR A 59 3.05 4.63 10.97
N ARG A 60 1.73 4.80 10.92
CA ARG A 60 0.93 5.30 12.06
C ARG A 60 0.94 4.28 13.20
N ALA A 61 0.73 3.00 12.89
CA ALA A 61 0.77 1.92 13.86
C ALA A 61 2.14 1.83 14.55
N ALA A 62 3.23 1.94 13.77
CA ALA A 62 4.60 2.01 14.27
C ALA A 62 4.82 3.20 15.21
N ARG A 63 4.25 4.37 14.91
CA ARG A 63 4.35 5.56 15.76
C ARG A 63 3.62 5.39 17.08
N GLU A 64 2.40 4.86 17.08
CA GLU A 64 1.69 4.61 18.34
C GLU A 64 2.39 3.52 19.17
N GLY A 65 2.91 2.47 18.52
CA GLY A 65 3.74 1.47 19.19
C GLY A 65 4.99 2.08 19.82
N ALA A 66 5.79 2.83 19.05
CA ALA A 66 7.00 3.49 19.55
C ALA A 66 6.68 4.50 20.66
N LYS A 67 5.56 5.23 20.57
CA LYS A 67 5.10 6.14 21.60
C LYS A 67 4.78 5.42 22.90
N SER A 68 4.08 4.28 22.83
CA SER A 68 3.80 3.47 24.03
C SER A 68 5.08 2.91 24.66
N ALA A 69 6.10 2.61 23.85
CA ALA A 69 7.38 2.08 24.30
C ALA A 69 8.25 3.12 25.05
N VAL A 70 8.23 4.38 24.61
CA VAL A 70 9.04 5.45 25.21
C VAL A 70 8.45 6.05 26.48
N LEU A 71 7.16 5.80 26.74
CA LEU A 71 6.45 6.29 27.91
C LEU A 71 6.66 5.36 29.11
N THR A 72 7.00 5.94 30.26
CA THR A 72 6.95 5.21 31.52
C THR A 72 5.49 5.16 32.01
N PRO A 73 4.98 3.99 32.44
CA PRO A 73 3.63 3.87 33.02
C PRO A 73 3.38 4.83 34.19
N CYS A 74 4.44 5.21 34.90
CA CYS A 74 4.37 6.18 36.00
C CYS A 74 5.71 6.86 36.27
N ALA A 75 5.68 8.17 36.54
CA ALA A 75 6.88 8.91 37.00
C ALA A 75 7.25 8.60 38.45
N ASN A 76 6.28 8.19 39.28
CA ASN A 76 6.48 7.84 40.68
C ASN A 76 5.61 6.62 41.05
N SER A 77 6.28 5.54 41.47
CA SER A 77 5.64 4.27 41.83
C SER A 77 4.75 4.34 43.07
N ALA A 78 4.89 5.38 43.90
CA ALA A 78 4.04 5.60 45.07
C ALA A 78 2.58 5.93 44.70
N TYR A 79 2.36 6.57 43.53
CA TYR A 79 1.01 6.93 43.06
C TYR A 79 0.42 5.92 42.08
N CYS A 80 1.23 4.97 41.59
CA CYS A 80 0.84 3.98 40.59
C CYS A 80 1.35 2.60 41.00
N SER A 81 0.91 2.12 42.17
CA SER A 81 1.26 0.79 42.65
C SER A 81 0.74 -0.27 41.67
N GLY A 82 1.64 -1.08 41.12
CA GLY A 82 1.32 -2.14 40.15
C GLY A 82 1.42 -1.75 38.68
N ALA A 83 1.80 -0.51 38.35
CA ALA A 83 2.06 -0.13 36.97
C ALA A 83 3.39 -0.76 36.49
N THR A 84 3.30 -1.65 35.50
CA THR A 84 4.45 -2.31 34.86
C THR A 84 4.71 -1.72 33.48
N ASN A 85 5.98 -1.67 33.07
CA ASN A 85 6.31 -1.32 31.69
C ASN A 85 5.64 -2.32 30.74
N TYR A 86 5.16 -1.82 29.60
CA TYR A 86 4.70 -2.70 28.53
C TYR A 86 5.84 -3.61 28.10
N THR A 87 5.53 -4.86 27.76
CA THR A 87 6.47 -5.74 27.06
C THR A 87 6.39 -5.49 25.55
N SER A 88 7.38 -6.00 24.80
CA SER A 88 7.29 -6.02 23.33
C SER A 88 5.95 -6.61 22.83
N THR A 89 5.48 -7.71 23.44
CA THR A 89 4.19 -8.33 23.08
C THR A 89 2.99 -7.44 23.40
N ASP A 90 3.01 -6.72 24.52
CA ASP A 90 1.93 -5.79 24.88
C ASP A 90 1.85 -4.63 23.90
N ILE A 91 3.00 -4.14 23.40
CA ILE A 91 3.03 -3.08 22.38
C ILE A 91 2.32 -3.53 21.10
N TRP A 92 2.65 -4.75 20.64
CA TRP A 92 2.05 -5.31 19.43
C TRP A 92 0.55 -5.55 19.57
N THR A 93 0.13 -6.14 20.69
CA THR A 93 -1.26 -6.54 20.90
C THR A 93 -2.19 -5.36 21.21
N ASN A 94 -1.72 -4.37 21.98
CA ASN A 94 -2.57 -3.29 22.46
C ASN A 94 -2.47 -1.98 21.66
N PHE A 95 -1.41 -1.79 20.85
CA PHE A 95 -1.19 -0.53 20.14
C PHE A 95 -1.01 -0.71 18.63
N VAL A 96 -0.07 -1.57 18.19
CA VAL A 96 0.18 -1.72 16.75
C VAL A 96 -0.94 -2.50 16.06
N GLY A 97 -1.34 -3.64 16.63
CA GLY A 97 -2.38 -4.53 16.09
C GLY A 97 -3.73 -3.84 15.85
N PRO A 98 -4.28 -3.10 16.83
CA PRO A 98 -5.57 -2.40 16.65
C PRO A 98 -5.55 -1.35 15.53
N VAL A 99 -4.42 -0.65 15.31
CA VAL A 99 -4.29 0.32 14.21
C VAL A 99 -4.22 -0.37 12.85
N LEU A 100 -3.60 -1.57 12.77
CA LEU A 100 -3.64 -2.37 11.53
C LEU A 100 -5.05 -2.87 11.26
N GLN A 101 -5.73 -3.38 12.28
CA GLN A 101 -7.09 -3.91 12.17
C GLN A 101 -8.12 -2.85 11.81
N SER A 102 -7.96 -1.59 12.27
CA SER A 102 -8.88 -0.50 11.91
C SER A 102 -8.92 -0.22 10.41
N ASP A 103 -7.81 -0.50 9.71
CA ASP A 103 -7.66 -0.32 8.27
C ASP A 103 -7.80 -1.66 7.52
N ASN A 104 -8.36 -2.67 8.18
CA ASN A 104 -8.59 -4.01 7.65
C ASN A 104 -7.29 -4.69 7.14
N LEU A 105 -6.20 -4.50 7.89
CA LEU A 105 -4.93 -5.21 7.71
C LEU A 105 -4.81 -6.31 8.75
N ASP A 106 -4.30 -7.46 8.33
CA ASP A 106 -4.12 -8.62 9.21
C ASP A 106 -2.78 -8.50 9.95
N PRO A 107 -2.77 -8.31 11.29
CA PRO A 107 -1.54 -8.15 12.06
C PRO A 107 -0.65 -9.40 12.06
N THR A 108 -1.18 -10.58 11.72
CA THR A 108 -0.38 -11.83 11.65
C THR A 108 0.55 -11.88 10.45
N LEU A 109 0.31 -11.03 9.43
CA LEU A 109 1.15 -10.94 8.24
C LEU A 109 2.38 -10.06 8.43
N VAL A 110 2.49 -9.36 9.57
CA VAL A 110 3.67 -8.55 9.89
C VAL A 110 4.90 -9.44 9.99
N ALA A 111 5.99 -9.02 9.33
CA ALA A 111 7.26 -9.74 9.30
C ALA A 111 8.41 -8.82 9.72
N ASN A 112 9.53 -9.43 10.12
CA ASN A 112 10.78 -8.72 10.47
C ASN A 112 10.57 -7.61 11.52
N SER A 113 9.67 -7.86 12.48
CA SER A 113 9.37 -6.93 13.56
C SER A 113 10.49 -6.90 14.59
N SER A 114 10.99 -5.73 14.93
CA SER A 114 11.86 -5.54 16.10
C SER A 114 11.60 -4.20 16.78
N ILE A 115 11.77 -4.22 18.11
CA ILE A 115 11.75 -3.03 18.97
C ILE A 115 13.06 -3.05 19.73
N THR A 116 13.91 -2.05 19.52
CA THR A 116 15.25 -2.01 20.11
C THR A 116 15.59 -0.61 20.62
N TYR A 117 16.46 -0.56 21.61
CA TYR A 117 17.00 0.71 22.09
C TYR A 117 18.11 1.19 21.15
N VAL A 118 18.07 2.47 20.81
CA VAL A 118 19.03 3.13 19.91
C VAL A 118 19.55 4.41 20.52
N GLN A 119 20.78 4.77 20.14
CA GLN A 119 21.32 6.10 20.40
C GLN A 119 20.93 7.03 19.25
N MET A 120 20.27 8.14 19.59
CA MET A 120 19.78 9.12 18.60
C MET A 120 20.86 10.10 18.16
N ASP A 121 21.85 10.32 19.02
CA ASP A 121 23.00 11.17 18.72
C ASP A 121 24.29 10.35 18.78
N PRO A 122 24.65 9.63 17.70
CA PRO A 122 25.83 8.76 17.67
C PRO A 122 27.16 9.52 17.81
N ASN A 123 27.18 10.81 17.47
CA ASN A 123 28.41 11.63 17.50
C ASN A 123 28.40 12.69 18.62
N GLY A 124 27.34 12.71 19.43
CA GLY A 124 27.16 13.65 20.53
C GLY A 124 28.11 13.39 21.68
N THR A 125 28.47 14.45 22.38
CA THR A 125 29.18 14.35 23.66
C THR A 125 28.24 13.79 24.74
N PRO A 126 28.71 12.92 25.65
CA PRO A 126 27.89 12.42 26.76
C PRO A 126 27.30 13.55 27.63
N PRO A 127 26.09 13.38 28.19
CA PRO A 127 25.23 12.19 28.09
C PRO A 127 24.52 12.06 26.74
N HIS A 128 24.46 10.83 26.21
CA HIS A 128 23.82 10.54 24.92
C HIS A 128 22.29 10.59 25.01
N VAL A 129 21.64 10.95 23.90
CA VAL A 129 20.18 10.89 23.78
C VAL A 129 19.77 9.47 23.39
N CYS A 130 19.11 8.78 24.31
CA CYS A 130 18.57 7.44 24.10
C CYS A 130 17.16 7.52 23.49
N GLY A 131 16.85 6.54 22.65
CA GLY A 131 15.52 6.36 22.08
C GLY A 131 15.19 4.90 21.82
N ILE A 132 14.00 4.67 21.28
CA ILE A 132 13.52 3.38 20.79
C ILE A 132 13.43 3.46 19.27
N GLU A 133 13.83 2.40 18.60
CA GLU A 133 13.52 2.11 17.21
C GLU A 133 12.49 0.98 17.14
N LEU A 134 11.41 1.21 16.41
CA LEU A 134 10.42 0.19 16.07
C LEU A 134 10.43 0.04 14.55
N THR A 135 10.66 -1.19 14.08
CA THR A 135 10.68 -1.53 12.67
C THR A 135 9.88 -2.79 12.40
N PHE A 136 9.20 -2.84 11.25
CA PHE A 136 8.56 -4.03 10.74
C PHE A 136 8.23 -3.89 9.25
N ALA A 137 7.89 -5.00 8.61
CA ALA A 137 7.45 -5.06 7.24
C ALA A 137 6.05 -5.67 7.11
N TYR A 138 5.29 -5.18 6.13
CA TYR A 138 3.97 -5.71 5.80
C TYR A 138 3.91 -6.13 4.32
N PRO A 139 3.53 -7.38 4.00
CA PRO A 139 3.43 -7.84 2.61
C PRO A 139 2.22 -7.22 1.91
N TYR A 140 2.44 -6.60 0.76
CA TYR A 140 1.38 -6.04 -0.08
C TYR A 140 1.41 -6.65 -1.47
N THR A 141 0.26 -7.15 -1.93
CA THR A 141 0.08 -7.75 -3.26
C THR A 141 -0.52 -6.75 -4.25
N PHE A 142 0.12 -6.57 -5.41
CA PHE A 142 -0.40 -5.72 -6.48
C PHE A 142 -1.37 -6.49 -7.38
N SER A 143 -2.59 -5.98 -7.55
CA SER A 143 -3.58 -6.56 -8.48
C SER A 143 -3.72 -5.69 -9.73
N LEU A 144 -2.71 -5.73 -10.60
CA LEU A 144 -2.66 -4.96 -11.84
C LEU A 144 -2.80 -5.88 -13.06
N PRO A 145 -4.02 -6.14 -13.58
CA PRO A 145 -4.19 -7.03 -14.72
C PRO A 145 -3.48 -6.47 -15.94
N PHE A 146 -3.01 -7.36 -16.82
CA PHE A 146 -2.29 -7.02 -18.07
C PHE A 146 -0.90 -6.38 -17.88
N THR A 147 -0.35 -6.42 -16.67
CA THR A 147 1.03 -5.97 -16.37
C THR A 147 1.89 -7.14 -15.90
N SER A 148 3.21 -7.03 -16.04
CA SER A 148 4.17 -8.02 -15.51
C SER A 148 4.20 -8.09 -13.99
N VAL A 149 3.56 -7.14 -13.30
CA VAL A 149 3.60 -6.96 -11.84
C VAL A 149 2.33 -7.54 -11.18
N ASN A 150 1.45 -8.18 -11.96
CA ASN A 150 0.21 -8.79 -11.46
C ASN A 150 0.49 -9.91 -10.44
N LEU A 151 -0.15 -9.84 -9.27
CA LEU A 151 0.03 -10.72 -8.11
C LEU A 151 1.46 -10.77 -7.56
N SER A 152 2.30 -9.79 -7.86
CA SER A 152 3.59 -9.66 -7.19
C SER A 152 3.40 -9.13 -5.76
N THR A 153 4.09 -9.75 -4.79
CA THR A 153 4.11 -9.33 -3.38
C THR A 153 5.37 -8.55 -3.10
N ILE A 154 5.24 -7.34 -2.54
CA ILE A 154 6.36 -6.53 -2.07
C ILE A 154 6.17 -6.25 -0.58
N ASN A 155 7.25 -6.35 0.19
CA ASN A 155 7.25 -6.03 1.62
C ASN A 155 7.44 -4.53 1.82
N LEU A 156 6.40 -3.87 2.33
CA LEU A 156 6.44 -2.46 2.72
C LEU A 156 7.07 -2.37 4.11
N SER A 157 8.29 -1.85 4.23
CA SER A 157 8.97 -1.66 5.51
C SER A 157 8.70 -0.29 6.10
N THR A 158 8.58 -0.22 7.42
CA THR A 158 8.48 1.03 8.18
C THR A 158 9.46 1.00 9.34
N THR A 159 10.06 2.14 9.63
CA THR A 159 10.97 2.32 10.77
C THR A 159 10.66 3.66 11.42
N VAL A 160 10.42 3.63 12.72
CA VAL A 160 10.11 4.81 13.53
C VAL A 160 11.07 4.86 14.70
N ARG A 161 11.66 6.03 14.93
CA ARG A 161 12.50 6.30 16.11
C ARG A 161 11.84 7.36 16.97
N MET A 162 11.79 7.12 18.28
CA MET A 162 11.28 8.08 19.26
C MET A 162 12.22 8.21 20.45
N ARG A 163 12.38 9.43 20.94
CA ARG A 163 13.22 9.72 22.10
C ARG A 163 12.55 9.16 23.35
N LEU A 164 13.32 8.53 24.22
CA LEU A 164 12.84 8.09 25.53
C LEU A 164 12.47 9.30 26.39
N GLU A 165 11.28 9.27 27.01
CA GLU A 165 10.83 10.37 27.86
C GLU A 165 11.73 10.47 29.10
N ASN A 166 11.99 9.34 29.74
CA ASN A 166 12.97 9.24 30.82
C ASN A 166 14.32 8.76 30.29
N GLN A 167 15.31 9.65 30.26
CA GLN A 167 16.65 9.34 29.75
C GLN A 167 17.46 8.57 30.81
N PRO A 168 17.88 7.32 30.55
CA PRO A 168 18.75 6.58 31.45
C PRO A 168 20.17 7.17 31.45
N ALA A 169 20.93 6.93 32.52
CA ALA A 169 22.34 7.38 32.60
C ALA A 169 23.24 6.74 31.52
N ILE A 170 22.90 5.53 31.07
CA ILE A 170 23.58 4.79 29.99
C ILE A 170 22.50 4.28 29.04
N CYS A 171 22.67 4.50 27.73
CA CYS A 171 21.75 3.95 26.72
C CYS A 171 21.98 2.43 26.55
N PRO A 172 20.96 1.57 26.69
CA PRO A 172 21.09 0.14 26.48
C PRO A 172 21.04 -0.21 24.98
N ILE A 173 21.95 0.32 24.17
CA ILE A 173 21.89 0.24 22.70
C ILE A 173 21.91 -1.22 22.23
N GLY A 174 21.02 -1.56 21.29
CA GLY A 174 20.97 -2.88 20.66
C GLY A 174 20.30 -3.96 21.52
N THR A 175 19.85 -3.65 22.73
CA THR A 175 18.99 -4.56 23.48
C THR A 175 17.57 -4.51 22.93
N SER A 176 16.89 -5.65 22.93
CA SER A 176 15.45 -5.71 22.67
C SER A 176 14.68 -5.01 23.79
N TYR A 177 13.50 -4.49 23.45
CA TYR A 177 12.56 -3.90 24.39
C TYR A 177 11.87 -4.94 25.29
#